data_AF-A0A940CPI3-F1
#
_entry.id   AF-A0A940CPI3-F1
#
_cell.length_a   1.000
_cell.length_b   1.000
_cell.length_c   1.000
_cell.angle_alpha   90.00
_cell.angle_beta   90.00
_cell.angle_gamma   90.00
#
_symmetry.space_group_name_H-M   'P 1'
#
loop_
_entity.id
_entity.type
_entity.pdbx_description
1 polymer ?
#
loop_
_entity_poly.entity_id
_entity_poly.type
_entity_poly.pdbx_seq_one_letter_code
_entity_poly.pdbx_strand_id
1 'polypeptide(L)'
;MYSNVYLTLINDVPVIGARFSKHEKAVAKAKELMNRVASFIKAGERTKVTVKFLLQQDGCYTLQLWGDEEVITEVPDLDELLLKRFRKAYGNKNMFILTCFVNKNGESERPHCLVTSKGLGVVVYRL
;
A
#
# COMPACT_ATOMS: atom_id res chain seq x y z
N MET A 1 -7.61 3.39 -13.97
CA MET A 1 -7.71 1.93 -13.88
C MET A 1 -6.37 1.42 -13.41
N TYR A 2 -6.33 0.80 -12.24
CA TYR A 2 -5.15 0.12 -11.69
C TYR A 2 -5.04 -1.26 -12.35
N SER A 3 -3.83 -1.81 -12.42
CA SER A 3 -3.55 -3.05 -13.17
C SER A 3 -3.03 -4.17 -12.27
N ASN A 4 -3.58 -4.30 -11.04
CA ASN A 4 -3.18 -5.21 -9.95
C ASN A 4 -2.26 -4.59 -8.88
N VAL A 5 -2.26 -5.21 -7.71
CA VAL A 5 -1.37 -4.91 -6.58
C VAL A 5 0.02 -5.46 -6.82
N TYR A 6 1.03 -4.79 -6.26
CA TYR A 6 2.39 -5.33 -6.18
C TYR A 6 2.88 -5.36 -4.74
N LEU A 7 3.66 -6.38 -4.44
CA LEU A 7 4.37 -6.55 -3.18
C LEU A 7 5.85 -6.79 -3.47
N THR A 8 6.71 -6.02 -2.81
CA THR A 8 8.16 -6.25 -2.78
C THR A 8 8.66 -6.17 -1.34
N LEU A 9 9.88 -6.62 -1.10
CA LEU A 9 10.58 -6.42 0.18
C LEU A 9 11.72 -5.43 -0.03
N ILE A 10 11.85 -4.47 0.87
CA ILE A 10 12.99 -3.55 0.94
C ILE A 10 13.59 -3.72 2.33
N ASN A 11 14.80 -4.28 2.42
CA ASN A 11 15.44 -4.64 3.70
C ASN A 11 14.49 -5.44 4.61
N ASP A 12 13.83 -6.44 4.02
CA ASP A 12 12.79 -7.29 4.63
C ASP A 12 11.51 -6.56 5.08
N VAL A 13 11.41 -5.24 4.90
CA VAL A 13 10.17 -4.49 5.13
C VAL A 13 9.24 -4.71 3.93
N PRO A 14 8.01 -5.21 4.14
CA PRO A 14 7.05 -5.33 3.06
C PRO A 14 6.63 -3.97 2.54
N VAL A 15 6.69 -3.81 1.22
CA VAL A 15 6.25 -2.62 0.49
C VAL A 15 5.17 -3.05 -0.49
N ILE A 16 3.96 -2.57 -0.26
CA ILE A 16 2.76 -2.97 -0.97
C ILE A 16 2.05 -1.76 -1.57
N GLY A 17 1.29 -1.97 -2.64
CA GLY A 17 0.47 -0.92 -3.21
C GLY A 17 0.09 -1.14 -4.67
N ALA A 18 -0.63 -0.18 -5.21
CA ALA A 18 -1.24 -0.32 -6.52
C ALA A 18 -0.25 -0.04 -7.67
N ARG A 19 -0.37 -0.79 -8.77
CA ARG A 19 0.43 -0.58 -9.98
C ARG A 19 -0.27 0.35 -10.96
N PHE A 20 0.53 1.14 -11.66
CA PHE A 20 0.10 2.03 -12.72
C PHE A 20 0.98 1.90 -13.95
N SER A 21 0.37 2.01 -15.13
CA SER A 21 1.09 2.16 -16.40
C SER A 21 1.68 3.56 -16.59
N LYS A 22 1.05 4.60 -16.01
CA LYS A 22 1.47 6.00 -16.16
C LYS A 22 2.13 6.52 -14.89
N HIS A 23 3.38 6.97 -15.00
CA HIS A 23 4.15 7.53 -13.89
C HIS A 23 3.42 8.69 -13.18
N GLU A 24 2.87 9.63 -13.94
CA GLU A 24 2.15 10.80 -13.39
C GLU A 24 0.95 10.39 -12.52
N LYS A 25 0.20 9.36 -12.95
CA LYS A 25 -0.94 8.85 -12.18
C LYS A 25 -0.49 8.19 -10.87
N ALA A 26 0.61 7.43 -10.91
CA ALA A 26 1.17 6.82 -9.72
C ALA A 26 1.64 7.89 -8.72
N VAL A 27 2.35 8.91 -9.19
CA VAL A 27 2.84 10.01 -8.35
C VAL A 27 1.68 10.80 -7.76
N ALA A 28 0.67 11.14 -8.57
CA ALA A 28 -0.53 11.83 -8.08
C ALA A 28 -1.23 11.01 -6.98
N LYS A 29 -1.39 9.69 -7.19
CA LYS A 29 -2.03 8.83 -6.18
C LYS A 29 -1.20 8.68 -4.91
N ALA A 30 0.11 8.52 -5.03
CA ALA A 30 0.99 8.43 -3.87
C ALA A 30 0.98 9.73 -3.05
N LYS A 31 0.94 10.89 -3.71
CA LYS A 31 0.79 12.19 -3.02
C LYS A 31 -0.58 12.32 -2.36
N GLU A 32 -1.66 11.92 -3.03
CA GLU A 32 -3.01 11.91 -2.47
C GLU A 32 -3.05 11.04 -1.20
N LEU A 33 -2.47 9.83 -1.26
CA LEU A 33 -2.35 8.93 -0.10
C LEU A 33 -1.62 9.60 1.06
N MET A 34 -0.44 10.17 0.82
CA MET A 34 0.35 10.84 1.85
C MET A 34 -0.41 12.03 2.47
N ASN A 35 -1.10 12.81 1.64
CA ASN A 35 -1.91 13.94 2.11
C ASN A 35 -3.09 13.49 2.96
N ARG A 36 -3.80 12.43 2.57
CA ARG A 36 -4.87 11.84 3.37
C ARG A 36 -4.34 11.37 4.72
N VAL A 37 -3.27 10.56 4.73
CA VAL A 37 -2.68 10.10 5.99
C VAL A 37 -2.21 11.27 6.86
N ALA A 38 -1.59 12.30 6.27
CA ALA A 38 -1.18 13.48 6.99
C ALA A 38 -2.35 14.29 7.57
N SER A 39 -3.50 14.37 6.88
CA SER A 39 -4.69 15.03 7.42
C SER A 39 -5.28 14.26 8.59
N PHE A 40 -5.27 12.92 8.55
CA PHE A 40 -5.69 12.09 9.69
C PHE A 40 -4.78 12.28 10.91
N ILE A 41 -3.45 12.32 10.73
CA ILE A 41 -2.51 12.48 11.85
C ILE A 41 -2.58 13.89 12.47
N LYS A 42 -2.82 14.93 11.67
CA LYS A 42 -2.86 16.34 12.14
C LYS A 42 -4.07 16.66 13.02
N ALA A 43 -5.08 15.80 13.10
CA ALA A 43 -6.26 16.00 13.94
C ALA A 43 -5.98 15.92 15.45
N GLY A 44 -4.73 15.70 15.88
CA GLY A 44 -4.27 15.99 17.24
C GLY A 44 -4.52 14.88 18.28
N GLU A 45 -5.23 13.81 17.91
CA GLU A 45 -5.41 12.64 18.78
C GLU A 45 -4.42 11.53 18.43
N ARG A 46 -4.21 10.58 19.36
CA ARG A 46 -3.48 9.33 19.10
C ARG A 46 -4.31 8.47 18.13
N THR A 47 -4.40 8.87 16.86
CA THR A 47 -5.16 8.15 15.84
C THR A 47 -4.54 6.77 15.65
N LYS A 48 -5.28 5.73 16.05
CA LYS A 48 -4.84 4.35 15.87
C LYS A 48 -5.10 3.96 14.43
N VAL A 49 -4.04 3.83 13.64
CA VAL A 49 -4.16 3.29 12.29
C VAL A 49 -4.30 1.78 12.36
N THR A 50 -5.43 1.25 11.88
CA THR A 50 -5.69 -0.19 11.84
C THR A 50 -5.65 -0.70 10.40
N VAL A 51 -5.06 -1.88 10.21
CA VAL A 51 -5.02 -2.56 8.91
C VAL A 51 -6.08 -3.66 8.91
N LYS A 52 -7.03 -3.59 7.97
CA LYS A 52 -8.06 -4.63 7.78
C LYS A 52 -7.90 -5.27 6.40
N PHE A 53 -8.30 -6.54 6.31
CA PHE A 53 -8.36 -7.29 5.05
C PHE A 53 -9.80 -7.78 4.86
N LEU A 54 -10.47 -7.30 3.82
CA LEU A 54 -11.84 -7.69 3.49
C LEU A 54 -11.82 -8.66 2.30
N LEU A 55 -12.49 -9.81 2.43
CA LEU A 55 -12.67 -10.76 1.33
C LEU A 55 -13.66 -10.19 0.30
N GLN A 56 -13.29 -10.24 -0.96
CA GLN A 56 -14.12 -9.85 -2.11
C GLN A 56 -14.90 -11.06 -2.67
N GLN A 57 -15.93 -10.80 -3.48
CA GLN A 57 -16.78 -11.86 -4.05
C GLN A 57 -16.02 -12.81 -5.00
N ASP A 58 -14.92 -12.35 -5.60
CA ASP A 58 -14.08 -13.10 -6.53
C ASP A 58 -12.97 -13.92 -5.83
N GLY A 59 -12.91 -13.89 -4.49
CA GLY A 59 -11.88 -14.55 -3.70
C GLY A 59 -10.61 -13.73 -3.47
N CYS A 60 -10.50 -12.53 -4.03
CA CYS A 60 -9.44 -11.58 -3.71
C CYS A 60 -9.71 -10.87 -2.38
N TYR A 61 -8.74 -10.09 -1.90
CA TYR A 61 -8.85 -9.29 -0.69
C TYR A 61 -8.63 -7.80 -0.98
N THR A 62 -9.33 -6.94 -0.24
CA THR A 62 -9.02 -5.51 -0.14
C THR A 62 -8.26 -5.24 1.15
N LEU A 63 -7.07 -4.66 1.06
CA LEU A 63 -6.37 -4.07 2.19
C LEU A 63 -6.95 -2.68 2.44
N GLN A 64 -7.43 -2.42 3.65
CA GLN A 64 -7.89 -1.11 4.07
C GLN A 64 -7.04 -0.57 5.21
N LEU A 65 -6.64 0.70 5.11
CA LEU A 65 -6.15 1.46 6.25
C LEU A 65 -7.31 2.25 6.85
N TRP A 66 -7.52 2.07 8.14
CA TRP A 66 -8.55 2.72 8.92
C TRP A 66 -7.91 3.68 9.92
N GLY A 67 -8.46 4.88 10.04
CA GLY A 67 -8.21 5.78 11.17
C GLY A 67 -9.50 5.87 11.96
N ASP A 68 -9.49 5.40 13.21
CA ASP A 68 -10.66 5.32 14.08
C ASP A 68 -11.88 4.69 13.37
N GLU A 69 -12.83 5.49 12.88
CA GLU A 69 -14.06 5.01 12.22
C GLU A 69 -14.08 5.23 10.69
N GLU A 70 -13.04 5.84 10.12
CA GLU A 70 -12.97 6.19 8.69
C GLU A 70 -11.91 5.39 7.93
N VAL A 71 -12.24 5.01 6.68
CA VAL A 71 -11.29 4.43 5.74
C VAL A 71 -10.39 5.53 5.16
N ILE A 72 -9.10 5.50 5.51
CA ILE A 72 -8.09 6.40 4.97
C ILE A 72 -7.84 6.07 3.49
N THR A 73 -7.64 4.78 3.21
CA THR A 73 -7.34 4.29 1.86
C THR A 73 -7.60 2.80 1.74
N GLU A 74 -7.74 2.37 0.48
CA GLU A 74 -7.96 0.98 0.12
C GLU A 74 -7.03 0.57 -1.01
N VAL A 75 -6.60 -0.68 -0.97
CA VAL A 75 -5.88 -1.35 -2.04
C VAL A 75 -6.66 -2.63 -2.33
N PRO A 76 -7.47 -2.66 -3.41
CA PRO A 76 -8.22 -3.86 -3.80
C PRO A 76 -7.30 -4.86 -4.51
N ASP A 77 -7.82 -6.05 -4.83
CA ASP A 77 -7.21 -7.04 -5.74
C ASP A 77 -5.92 -7.68 -5.19
N LEU A 78 -5.86 -7.92 -3.87
CA LEU A 78 -4.82 -8.75 -3.26
C LEU A 78 -5.24 -10.22 -3.37
N ASP A 79 -4.52 -11.00 -4.18
CA ASP A 79 -4.71 -12.45 -4.17
C ASP A 79 -4.24 -13.10 -2.84
N GLU A 80 -4.71 -14.33 -2.58
CA GLU A 80 -4.43 -15.05 -1.34
C GLU A 80 -2.93 -15.29 -1.11
N LEU A 81 -2.16 -15.53 -2.18
CA LEU A 81 -0.73 -15.78 -2.09
C LEU A 81 0.04 -14.50 -1.74
N LEU A 82 -0.34 -13.37 -2.34
CA LEU A 82 0.21 -12.04 -2.05
C LEU A 82 -0.13 -11.64 -0.60
N LEU A 83 -1.35 -11.89 -0.15
CA LEU A 83 -1.75 -11.67 1.25
C LEU A 83 -0.94 -12.52 2.22
N LYS A 84 -0.75 -13.81 1.96
CA LYS A 84 0.09 -14.71 2.77
C LYS A 84 1.54 -14.20 2.85
N ARG A 85 2.12 -13.79 1.72
CA ARG A 85 3.47 -13.21 1.66
C ARG A 85 3.57 -11.91 2.46
N PHE A 86 2.58 -11.02 2.29
CA PHE A 86 2.51 -9.78 3.05
C PHE A 86 2.45 -10.04 4.55
N ARG A 87 1.52 -10.89 5.01
CA ARG A 87 1.34 -11.20 6.44
C ARG A 87 2.61 -11.78 7.07
N LYS A 88 3.31 -12.67 6.36
CA LYS A 88 4.59 -13.22 6.81
C LYS A 88 5.64 -12.12 7.02
N ALA A 89 5.83 -11.24 6.03
CA ALA A 89 6.80 -10.16 6.12
C ALA A 89 6.40 -9.10 7.18
N TYR A 90 5.10 -8.78 7.25
CA TYR A 90 4.57 -7.81 8.20
C TYR A 90 4.73 -8.28 9.65
N GLY A 91 4.49 -9.57 9.92
CA GLY A 91 4.70 -10.15 11.25
C GLY A 91 6.17 -10.13 11.70
N ASN A 92 7.13 -10.20 10.77
CA ASN A 92 8.56 -10.17 11.08
C ASN A 92 9.07 -8.76 11.41
N LYS A 93 8.51 -7.72 10.79
CA LYS A 93 8.98 -6.33 10.96
C LYS A 93 8.07 -5.46 11.81
N ASN A 94 6.84 -5.90 12.09
CA ASN A 94 5.79 -5.10 12.72
C ASN A 94 5.57 -3.74 12.05
N MET A 95 5.89 -3.65 10.76
CA MET A 95 5.70 -2.47 9.94
C MET A 95 5.64 -2.84 8.46
N PHE A 96 5.05 -1.97 7.66
CA PHE A 96 5.08 -2.05 6.20
C PHE A 96 5.03 -0.65 5.59
N ILE A 97 5.30 -0.57 4.29
CA ILE A 97 5.21 0.67 3.54
C ILE A 97 4.10 0.54 2.50
N LEU A 98 3.14 1.47 2.54
CA LEU A 98 2.13 1.61 1.51
C LEU A 98 2.55 2.66 0.47
N THR A 99 2.52 2.31 -0.81
CA THR A 99 2.96 3.20 -1.89
C THR A 99 2.23 2.90 -3.21
N CYS A 100 2.75 3.43 -4.32
CA CYS A 100 2.36 3.09 -5.67
C CYS A 100 3.58 2.60 -6.46
N PHE A 101 3.29 1.82 -7.50
CA PHE A 101 4.30 1.25 -8.39
C PHE A 101 4.04 1.70 -9.83
N VAL A 102 5.11 1.90 -10.59
CA VAL A 102 5.06 2.26 -12.00
C VAL A 102 5.59 1.10 -12.83
N ASN A 103 4.76 0.57 -13.73
CA ASN A 103 5.21 -0.44 -14.68
C ASN A 103 6.34 0.13 -15.54
N LYS A 104 7.40 -0.66 -15.72
CA LYS A 104 8.37 -0.39 -16.79
C LYS A 104 7.76 -0.81 -18.12
N ASN A 105 8.32 -0.33 -19.23
CA ASN A 105 7.90 -0.73 -20.55
C ASN A 105 8.16 -2.24 -20.72
N GLY A 106 7.10 -3.04 -20.83
CA GLY A 106 7.16 -4.51 -20.89
C GLY A 106 6.63 -5.19 -19.61
N GLU A 107 5.84 -6.26 -19.78
CA GLU A 107 5.14 -6.94 -18.67
C GLU A 107 6.07 -7.73 -17.74
N SER A 108 7.27 -8.08 -18.21
CA SER A 108 8.22 -8.96 -17.51
C SER A 108 9.15 -8.25 -16.54
N GLU A 109 9.19 -6.91 -16.54
CA GLU A 109 10.07 -6.15 -15.65
C GLU A 109 9.42 -5.83 -14.31
N ARG A 110 10.22 -5.90 -13.23
CA ARG A 110 9.77 -5.48 -11.90
C ARG A 110 9.36 -4.00 -11.95
N PRO A 111 8.15 -3.65 -11.49
CA PRO A 111 7.71 -2.27 -11.52
C PRO A 111 8.53 -1.40 -10.56
N HIS A 112 8.73 -0.13 -10.92
CA HIS A 112 9.44 0.83 -10.09
C HIS A 112 8.61 1.25 -8.87
N CYS A 113 9.20 1.09 -7.69
CA CYS A 113 8.63 1.54 -6.42
C CYS A 113 8.80 3.05 -6.26
N LEU A 114 7.73 3.78 -5.93
CA LEU A 114 7.81 5.22 -5.71
C LEU A 114 8.48 5.61 -4.39
N VAL A 115 8.52 4.71 -3.40
CA VAL A 115 9.29 4.93 -2.15
C VAL A 115 10.77 5.06 -2.47
N THR A 116 11.33 4.11 -3.23
CA THR A 116 12.77 4.10 -3.52
C THR A 116 13.19 5.12 -4.55
N SER A 117 12.30 5.45 -5.50
CA SER A 117 12.64 6.37 -6.60
C SER A 117 12.32 7.83 -6.32
N LYS A 118 11.31 8.13 -5.49
CA LYS A 118 10.81 9.48 -5.23
C LYS A 118 10.58 9.79 -3.75
N GLY A 119 10.82 8.85 -2.84
CA GLY A 119 10.50 9.02 -1.42
C GLY A 119 9.00 9.09 -1.14
N LEU A 120 8.14 8.62 -2.05
CA LEU A 120 6.68 8.72 -1.90
C LEU A 120 6.10 7.43 -1.35
N GLY A 121 5.62 7.48 -0.11
CA GLY A 121 4.93 6.38 0.54
C GLY A 121 4.63 6.68 2.00
N VAL A 122 3.89 5.78 2.63
CA VAL A 122 3.47 5.90 4.03
C VAL A 122 3.98 4.68 4.78
N VAL A 123 4.71 4.93 5.87
CA VAL A 123 5.13 3.86 6.79
C VAL A 123 4.02 3.63 7.80
N VAL A 124 3.59 2.37 7.94
CA VAL A 124 2.55 1.97 8.88
C VAL A 124 3.15 0.96 9.85
N TYR A 125 3.05 1.26 11.14
CA TYR A 125 3.54 0.41 12.22
C TYR A 125 2.39 -0.34 12.89
N ARG A 126 2.69 -1.55 13.34
CA ARG A 126 1.85 -2.27 14.29
C ARG A 126 2.15 -1.73 15.69
N LEU A 127 1.18 -1.04 16.30
CA LEU A 127 1.21 -0.69 17.72
C LEU A 127 0.95 -1.92 18.60
#